data_AF-A0A8C7B5V2-F1
#
_entry.id   AF-A0A8C7B5V2-F1
#
_cell.length_a   1.000
_cell.length_b   1.000
_cell.length_c   1.000
_cell.angle_alpha   90.00
_cell.angle_beta   90.00
_cell.angle_gamma   90.00
#
_symmetry.space_group_name_H-M   'P 1'
#
loop_
_entity.id
_entity.type
_entity.pdbx_description
1 polymer ?
#
loop_
_entity_poly.entity_id
_entity_poly.type
_entity_poly.pdbx_seq_one_letter_code
_entity_poly.pdbx_strand_id
1 'polypeptide(L)' 'MALETVPKDLRHLRACLLCSLVKTIDQFEYDGCDNCDTYLQMKGNREMVYDCTSSSFDG' A
#
# COMPACT_ATOMS: atom_id res chain seq x y z
N MET A 1 -5.38 12.91 4.41
CA MET A 1 -5.09 14.07 3.52
C MET A 1 -4.34 13.54 2.30
N ALA A 2 -4.54 14.10 1.10
CA ALA A 2 -3.93 13.55 -0.14
C ALA A 2 -2.38 13.48 -0.14
N LEU A 3 -1.72 14.25 0.74
CA LEU A 3 -0.27 14.16 0.96
C LEU A 3 0.17 12.82 1.57
N GLU A 4 -0.66 12.19 2.40
CA GLU A 4 -0.36 10.90 3.05
C GLU A 4 -0.41 9.72 2.06
N THR A 5 -1.09 9.92 0.93
CA THR A 5 -1.22 8.95 -0.16
C THR A 5 0.03 8.86 -1.04
N VAL A 6 0.87 9.91 -1.06
CA VAL A 6 2.11 9.93 -1.85
C VAL A 6 3.18 9.11 -1.12
N PRO A 7 3.98 8.27 -1.82
CA PRO A 7 5.08 7.55 -1.18
C PRO A 7 6.01 8.47 -0.39
N LYS A 8 6.20 8.18 0.91
CA LYS A 8 7.06 8.98 1.81
C LYS A 8 8.53 8.96 1.39
N ASP A 9 8.96 7.88 0.75
CA ASP A 9 10.29 7.67 0.18
C ASP A 9 10.21 6.60 -0.94
N LEU A 10 11.34 6.35 -1.62
CA LEU A 10 11.42 5.42 -2.75
C LEU A 10 11.88 4.00 -2.36
N ARG A 11 12.04 3.70 -1.08
CA ARG A 11 12.44 2.37 -0.59
C ARG A 11 11.19 1.55 -0.27
N HIS A 12 11.29 0.25 -0.50
CA HIS A 12 10.22 -0.70 -0.17
C HIS A 12 8.84 -0.29 -0.72
N LEU A 13 8.84 0.28 -1.94
CA LEU A 13 7.62 0.58 -2.67
C LEU A 13 6.89 -0.70 -3.03
N ARG A 14 5.57 -0.65 -2.93
CA ARG A 14 4.68 -1.74 -3.32
C ARG A 14 3.48 -1.16 -4.06
N ALA A 15 2.96 -1.91 -5.02
CA ALA A 15 1.73 -1.58 -5.74
C ALA A 15 0.58 -2.45 -5.23
N CYS A 16 -0.57 -1.84 -4.91
CA CYS A 16 -1.77 -2.58 -4.55
C CYS A 16 -2.25 -3.43 -5.74
N LEU A 17 -2.46 -4.73 -5.52
CA LEU A 17 -2.88 -5.67 -6.58
C LEU A 17 -4.29 -5.38 -7.09
N LEU A 18 -5.12 -4.68 -6.32
CA LEU A 18 -6.51 -4.38 -6.69
C LEU A 18 -6.67 -3.05 -7.45
N CYS A 19 -5.96 -1.99 -7.05
CA CYS A 19 -6.15 -0.64 -7.61
C CYS A 19 -4.88 0.00 -8.17
N SER A 20 -3.73 -0.69 -8.16
CA SER A 20 -2.41 -0.21 -8.59
C SER A 20 -1.79 0.97 -7.82
N LEU A 21 -2.45 1.48 -6.77
CA LEU A 21 -1.87 2.52 -5.91
C LEU A 21 -0.48 2.10 -5.40
N VAL A 22 0.51 2.99 -5.53
CA VAL A 22 1.88 2.76 -5.07
C VAL A 22 2.13 3.57 -3.81
N LYS A 23 2.55 2.89 -2.74
CA LYS A 23 3.02 3.49 -1.48
C LYS A 23 4.17 2.67 -0.89
N THR A 24 4.81 3.18 0.15
CA THR A 24 5.76 2.36 0.93
C THR A 24 5.00 1.28 1.70
N ILE A 25 5.67 0.17 2.01
CA ILE A 25 5.09 -0.91 2.82
C ILE A 25 4.56 -0.41 4.17
N ASP A 26 5.29 0.50 4.83
CA ASP A 26 4.87 1.03 6.13
C ASP A 26 3.62 1.93 6.01
N GLN A 27 3.43 2.63 4.88
CA GLN A 27 2.22 3.41 4.64
C GLN A 27 1.00 2.50 4.41
N PHE A 28 1.17 1.35 3.76
CA PHE A 28 0.08 0.37 3.67
C PHE A 28 -0.23 -0.27 5.02
N GLU A 29 0.79 -0.55 5.84
CA GLU A 29 0.59 -1.08 7.18
C GLU A 29 -0.06 -0.06 8.11
N TYR A 30 0.36 1.22 8.05
CA TYR A 30 -0.15 2.25 8.95
C TYR A 30 -1.54 2.76 8.56
N ASP A 31 -1.78 3.00 7.27
CA ASP A 31 -3.01 3.65 6.78
C ASP A 31 -3.91 2.75 5.94
N GLY A 32 -3.43 1.56 5.56
CA GLY A 32 -4.12 0.73 4.57
C GLY A 32 -3.98 1.26 3.15
N CYS A 33 -4.75 0.71 2.21
CA CYS A 33 -4.86 1.26 0.85
C CYS A 33 -5.99 2.30 0.77
N ASP A 34 -5.70 3.53 0.33
CA ASP A 34 -6.67 4.64 0.27
C ASP A 34 -7.93 4.32 -0.56
N ASN A 35 -7.80 3.41 -1.53
CA ASN A 35 -8.90 3.03 -2.41
C ASN A 35 -9.61 1.74 -1.96
N CYS A 36 -8.91 0.86 -1.23
CA CYS A 36 -9.31 -0.54 -1.10
C CYS A 36 -9.37 -1.05 0.34
N ASP A 37 -8.89 -0.31 1.33
CA ASP A 37 -8.75 -0.83 2.69
C ASP A 37 -10.07 -1.26 3.32
N THR A 38 -11.18 -0.62 2.95
CA THR A 38 -12.53 -1.05 3.38
C THR A 38 -12.83 -2.52 3.05
N TYR A 39 -12.24 -3.05 1.97
CA TYR A 39 -12.41 -4.45 1.54
C TYR A 39 -11.22 -5.33 1.92
N LEU A 40 -9.99 -4.81 1.80
CA LEU A 40 -8.77 -5.58 1.98
C LEU A 40 -8.30 -5.66 3.45
N GLN A 41 -8.68 -4.68 4.28
CA GLN A 41 -8.42 -4.66 5.73
C GLN A 41 -6.95 -4.95 6.08
N MET A 42 -6.01 -4.29 5.39
CA MET A 42 -4.57 -4.51 5.57
C MET A 42 -3.94 -3.58 6.61
N LYS A 43 -4.66 -2.53 7.02
CA LYS A 43 -4.24 -1.62 8.08
C LYS A 43 -3.95 -2.37 9.39
N GLY A 44 -2.75 -2.16 9.94
CA GLY A 44 -2.25 -2.81 11.15
C GLY A 44 -1.84 -4.28 10.95
N ASN A 45 -1.89 -4.81 9.72
CA ASN A 45 -1.58 -6.20 9.42
C ASN A 45 -0.57 -6.29 8.28
N ARG A 46 0.72 -6.32 8.63
CA ARG A 46 1.83 -6.38 7.66
C ARG A 46 1.79 -7.62 6.77
N GLU A 47 1.32 -8.76 7.27
CA GLU A 47 1.16 -9.98 6.45
C GLU A 47 0.14 -9.76 5.34
N MET A 48 -1.02 -9.18 5.66
CA MET A 48 -2.04 -8.82 4.66
C MET A 48 -1.52 -7.79 3.64
N VAL A 49 -0.63 -6.87 4.04
CA VAL A 49 0.04 -5.97 3.10
C VAL A 49 0.87 -6.76 2.09
N TYR A 50 1.63 -7.77 2.52
CA TYR A 50 2.41 -8.62 1.61
C TYR A 50 1.51 -9.39 0.64
N ASP A 51 0.36 -9.90 1.10
CA ASP A 51 -0.57 -10.66 0.26
C ASP A 51 -1.35 -9.79 -0.73
N CYS A 52 -1.66 -8.54 -0.35
CA CYS A 52 -2.49 -7.63 -1.15
C CYS A 52 -1.68 -6.67 -2.05
N THR A 53 -0.36 -6.68 -1.97
CA THR A 53 0.51 -5.74 -2.71
C THR A 53 1.75 -6.44 -3.28
N SER A 54 2.28 -5.94 -4.40
CA SER A 54 3.49 -6.47 -5.04
C SER A 54 4.64 -5.46 -4.98
N SER A 55 5.86 -5.92 -4.67
CA SER A 55 7.08 -5.13 -4.87
C SER A 55 7.58 -5.13 -6.31
N SER A 56 7.04 -6.02 -7.15
CA SER A 56 7.34 -6.09 -8.58
C SER A 56 6.22 -5.38 -9.33
N PHE A 57 6.51 -4.18 -9.79
CA PHE A 57 5.64 -3.38 -10.65
C PHE A 57 6.50 -2.56 -11.61
N ASP A 58 5.96 -2.25 -12.79
CA ASP A 58 6.58 -1.39 -13.79
C ASP A 58 5.75 -0.10 -13.92
N GLY A 59 6.44 1.02 -14.15
CA GLY A 59 5.85 2.37 -14.24
C GLY A 59 5.86 2.93 -15.64
#